data_AF-A0A7W7VU65-F1
#
_entry.id   AF-A0A7W7VU65-F1
#
_cell.length_a   1.000
_cell.length_b   1.000
_cell.length_c   1.000
_cell.angle_alpha   90.00
_cell.angle_beta   90.00
_cell.angle_gamma   90.00
#
_symmetry.space_group_name_H-M   'P 1'
#
loop_
_entity.id
_entity.type
_entity.pdbx_description
1 polymer ?
#
loop_
_entity_poly.entity_id
_entity_poly.type
_entity_poly.pdbx_seq_one_letter_code
_entity_poly.pdbx_strand_id
1 'polypeptide(L)' 'MSASPWPPILRAQIRGQQPPALQATCPRCKATSGQPCRGPSGRRLHQAHASRYEAAGLKPQVVTDTDPWEAS' A
#
# COMPACT_ATOMS: atom_id res chain seq x y z
N MET A 1 -29.20 -1.26 14.09
CA MET A 1 -27.78 -1.56 14.39
C MET A 1 -26.95 -0.38 13.93
N SER A 2 -26.61 0.56 14.81
CA SER A 2 -25.74 1.69 14.46
C SER A 2 -24.29 1.28 14.64
N ALA A 3 -23.53 1.17 13.55
CA ALA A 3 -22.08 1.09 13.65
C ALA A 3 -21.57 2.44 14.16
N SER A 4 -21.08 2.47 15.40
CA SER A 4 -20.41 3.68 15.92
C SER A 4 -19.26 4.04 14.97
N PRO A 5 -19.18 5.29 14.50
CA PRO A 5 -18.06 5.70 13.67
C PRO A 5 -16.78 5.52 14.47
N TRP A 6 -15.74 4.99 13.83
CA TRP A 6 -14.46 4.71 14.48
C TRP A 6 -13.98 5.93 15.29
N PRO A 7 -13.41 5.75 16.49
CA PRO A 7 -12.90 6.87 17.26
C PRO A 7 -11.83 7.65 16.47
N PRO A 8 -11.79 8.99 16.58
CA PRO A 8 -10.96 9.84 15.72
C PRO A 8 -9.46 9.54 15.85
N ILE A 9 -9.00 9.13 17.03
CA ILE A 9 -7.60 8.76 17.28
C ILE A 9 -7.19 7.53 16.45
N LEU A 10 -8.08 6.53 16.35
CA LEU A 10 -7.86 5.33 15.55
C LEU A 10 -7.87 5.67 14.05
N ARG A 11 -8.78 6.54 13.62
CA ARG A 11 -8.79 7.03 12.23
C ARG A 11 -7.49 7.77 11.87
N ALA A 12 -6.96 8.59 12.78
CA ALA A 12 -5.70 9.29 12.58
C ALA A 12 -4.51 8.32 12.53
N GLN A 13 -4.46 7.33 13.43
CA GLN A 13 -3.42 6.30 13.41
C GLN A 13 -3.41 5.52 12.09
N ILE A 14 -4.55 5.04 11.61
CA ILE A 14 -4.63 4.26 10.36
C ILE A 14 -4.20 5.10 9.15
N ARG A 15 -4.59 6.38 9.09
CA ARG A 15 -4.15 7.29 8.02
C ARG A 15 -2.65 7.61 8.12
N GLY A 16 -2.11 7.76 9.33
CA GLY A 16 -0.68 7.99 9.57
C GLY A 16 0.20 6.79 9.23
N GLN A 17 -0.37 5.57 9.27
CA GLN A 17 0.30 4.32 8.89
C GLN A 17 0.33 4.07 7.37
N GLN A 18 0.07 5.11 6.56
CA GLN A 18 0.15 4.94 5.11
C GLN A 18 1.57 4.50 4.72
N PRO A 19 1.73 3.39 3.96
CA PRO A 19 3.05 2.88 3.62
C PRO A 19 3.88 3.99 2.99
N PRO A 20 5.13 4.21 3.43
CA PRO A 20 5.93 5.35 3.00
C PRO A 20 6.16 5.35 1.47
N ALA A 21 6.09 4.19 0.81
CA ALA A 21 6.14 4.07 -0.64
C ALA A 21 4.95 4.75 -1.37
N LEU A 22 3.79 4.92 -0.73
CA LEU A 22 2.66 5.63 -1.32
C LEU A 22 2.83 7.15 -1.30
N GLN A 23 3.86 7.69 -0.64
CA GLN A 23 4.11 9.13 -0.59
C GLN A 23 4.80 9.65 -1.86
N ALA A 24 5.47 8.77 -2.63
CA ALA A 24 6.10 9.11 -3.90
C ALA A 24 5.18 8.82 -5.11
N THR A 25 5.40 9.53 -6.22
CA THR A 25 4.75 9.20 -7.50
C THR A 25 5.41 7.95 -8.10
N CYS A 26 4.60 6.98 -8.56
CA CYS A 26 5.14 5.77 -9.16
C CYS A 26 5.67 6.05 -10.59
N PRO A 27 6.97 5.83 -10.88
CA PRO A 27 7.50 6.09 -12.21
C PRO A 27 6.96 5.14 -13.28
N ARG A 28 6.58 3.91 -12.89
CA ARG A 28 6.08 2.84 -13.77
C ARG A 28 4.65 3.05 -14.25
N CYS A 29 3.72 3.40 -13.36
CA CYS A 29 2.29 3.54 -13.69
C CYS A 29 1.74 4.96 -13.46
N LYS A 30 2.59 5.92 -13.10
CA LYS A 30 2.24 7.34 -12.85
C LYS A 30 1.18 7.57 -11.75
N ALA A 31 0.90 6.56 -10.93
CA ALA A 31 0.05 6.73 -9.75
C ALA A 31 0.65 7.80 -8.81
N THR A 32 -0.15 8.83 -8.51
CA THR A 32 0.21 9.95 -7.64
C THR A 32 0.28 9.53 -6.18
N SER A 33 0.88 10.37 -5.33
CA SER A 33 0.90 10.20 -3.89
C SER A 33 -0.49 9.86 -3.33
N GLY A 34 -0.54 8.90 -2.41
CA GLY A 34 -1.77 8.42 -1.80
C GLY A 34 -2.56 7.40 -2.63
N GLN A 35 -2.38 7.38 -3.95
CA GLN A 35 -3.08 6.45 -4.84
C GLN A 35 -2.36 5.11 -4.93
N PRO A 36 -3.07 3.97 -4.88
CA PRO A 36 -2.46 2.65 -5.06
C PRO A 36 -1.98 2.47 -6.50
N CYS A 37 -0.98 1.61 -6.71
CA CYS A 37 -0.57 1.23 -8.05
C CYS A 37 -1.67 0.39 -8.73
N ARG A 38 -1.73 0.48 -10.06
CA ARG A 38 -2.58 -0.35 -10.90
C ARG A 38 -1.72 -1.21 -11.82
N GLY A 39 -2.13 -2.46 -12.02
CA GLY A 39 -1.51 -3.37 -12.98
C GLY A 39 -1.93 -3.06 -14.42
N PRO A 40 -1.40 -3.80 -15.40
CA PRO A 40 -1.70 -3.60 -16.82
C PRO A 40 -3.20 -3.73 -17.16
N SER A 41 -3.92 -4.57 -16.42
CA SER A 41 -5.38 -4.76 -16.55
C SER A 41 -6.20 -3.65 -15.90
N GLY A 42 -5.57 -2.59 -15.35
CA GLY A 42 -6.24 -1.51 -14.62
C GLY A 42 -6.65 -1.87 -13.19
N ARG A 43 -6.49 -3.13 -12.78
CA ARG A 43 -6.76 -3.60 -11.41
C ARG A 43 -5.81 -2.99 -10.41
N ARG A 44 -6.32 -2.66 -9.22
CA ARG A 44 -5.54 -2.18 -8.09
C ARG A 44 -4.59 -3.29 -7.61
N LEU A 45 -3.33 -2.94 -7.44
CA LEU A 45 -2.34 -3.83 -6.84
C LEU A 45 -2.39 -3.68 -5.32
N HIS A 46 -2.23 -4.79 -4.62
CA HIS A 46 -2.12 -4.82 -3.16
C HIS A 46 -0.81 -4.16 -2.71
N GLN A 47 0.30 -4.45 -3.42
CA GLN A 47 1.59 -3.82 -3.21
C GLN A 47 1.90 -2.79 -4.31
N ALA A 48 2.65 -1.74 -3.97
CA ALA A 48 3.14 -0.81 -4.97
C ALA A 48 4.20 -1.46 -5.87
N HIS A 49 4.39 -0.96 -7.10
CA HIS A 49 5.51 -1.41 -7.93
C HIS A 49 6.85 -1.11 -7.25
N ALA A 50 7.84 -2.01 -7.41
CA ALA A 50 9.19 -1.84 -6.86
C ALA A 50 9.80 -0.46 -7.16
N SER A 51 9.64 0.03 -8.40
CA SER A 51 10.13 1.35 -8.82
C SER A 51 9.54 2.52 -8.02
N ARG A 52 8.42 2.33 -7.33
CA ARG A 52 7.85 3.34 -6.43
C ARG A 52 8.56 3.37 -5.08
N TYR A 53 8.94 2.21 -4.55
CA TYR A 53 9.76 2.14 -3.33
C TYR A 53 11.10 2.82 -3.55
N GLU A 54 11.74 2.58 -4.70
CA GLU A 54 12.98 3.25 -5.10
C GLU A 54 12.82 4.77 -5.18
N ALA A 55 11.74 5.25 -5.81
CA ALA A 55 11.43 6.68 -5.88
C ALA A 55 11.14 7.32 -4.52
N ALA A 56 10.72 6.53 -3.54
CA ALA A 56 10.55 6.95 -2.14
C ALA A 56 11.83 6.79 -1.29
N GLY A 57 12.94 6.30 -1.86
CA GLY A 57 14.17 6.02 -1.11
C GLY A 57 14.08 4.81 -0.18
N LEU A 58 13.18 3.87 -0.47
CA LEU A 58 12.88 2.71 0.37
C LEU A 58 13.32 1.41 -0.30
N LYS A 59 13.62 0.39 0.52
CA LYS A 59 13.78 -0.98 0.04
C LYS A 59 12.41 -1.53 -0.41
N PRO A 60 12.32 -2.20 -1.57
CA PRO A 60 11.09 -2.83 -2.01
C PRO A 60 10.67 -3.91 -1.01
N GLN A 61 9.42 -3.85 -0.57
CA GLN A 61 8.81 -4.89 0.26
C GLN A 61 8.40 -6.02 -0.69
N VAL A 62 9.22 -7.07 -0.80
CA VAL A 62 8.80 -8.31 -1.44
C VAL A 62 8.09 -9.12 -0.35
N VAL A 63 6.78 -8.96 -0.23
CA VAL A 63 5.99 -9.91 0.55
C VAL A 63 5.77 -11.08 -0.39
N THR A 64 6.59 -12.13 -0.26
CA THR A 64 6.22 -13.42 -0.82
C THR A 64 4.90 -13.80 -0.14
N ASP A 65 3.90 -14.11 -0.95
CA ASP A 65 2.60 -14.61 -0.53
C ASP A 65 2.75 -16.05 0.01
N THR A 66 3.75 -16.27 0.86
CA THR A 66 3.93 -17.52 1.58
C THR A 66 2.94 -17.47 2.71
N ASP A 67 1.75 -17.92 2.40
CA ASP A 67 0.69 -18.17 3.35
C ASP A 67 1.26 -19.01 4.51
N PRO A 68 1.19 -18.55 5.77
CA PRO A 68 1.80 -19.24 6.91
C PRO A 68 1.14 -20.58 7.26
N TRP A 69 0.16 -21.04 6.47
CA TRP A 69 -0.57 -22.29 6.71
C TRP A 69 -0.06 -23.50 5.91
N GLU A 70 0.89 -23.34 4.97
CA GLU A 70 1.44 -24.47 4.18
C GLU A 70 2.58 -25.25 4.86
N ALA A 71 2.92 -24.97 6.13
CA ALA A 71 4.00 -25.63 6.87
C ALA A 71 3.49 -26.57 7.99
N SER A 72 2.42 -27.34 7.73
CA SER A 72 1.94 -28.40 8.64
C SER A 72 2.11 -29.79 8.05
#